data_AF-A0A3P7JGH3-F1
#
_entry.id   AF-A0A3P7JGH3-F1
#
_cell.length_a   1.000
_cell.length_b   1.000
_cell.length_c   1.000
_cell.angle_alpha   90.00
_cell.angle_beta   90.00
_cell.angle_gamma   90.00
#
_symmetry.space_group_name_H-M   'P 1'
#
loop_
_entity.id
_entity.type
_entity.pdbx_description
1 polymer ?
#
loop_
_entity_poly.entity_id
_entity_poly.type
_entity_poly.pdbx_seq_one_letter_code
_entity_poly.pdbx_strand_id
1 'polypeptide(L)'
;MHIVMTHLLNGKGEVRFLAGGLGWGAAHSVASSFILFWVGARASAFSWRWIQMALDSSFDLVLFVAMAALTWMATRAASRHLVFILLTACVFHSFVYQLLFSVFGVRGWLMVLARFTYSAAIASGAFIAYALN
;
A
#
# COMPACT_ATOMS: atom_id res chain seq x y z
N MET A 1 -3.21 -11.95 9.57
CA MET A 1 -1.97 -11.36 10.14
C MET A 1 -1.46 -12.12 11.37
N HIS A 2 -2.27 -12.34 12.41
CA HIS A 2 -1.82 -12.99 13.66
C HIS A 2 -1.31 -14.45 13.51
N ILE A 3 -1.85 -15.23 12.56
CA ILE A 3 -1.49 -16.65 12.34
C ILE A 3 -0.15 -16.83 11.61
N VAL A 4 0.21 -15.89 10.73
CA VAL A 4 1.48 -15.92 9.99
C VAL A 4 2.66 -15.59 10.91
N MET A 5 2.40 -14.79 11.95
CA MET A 5 3.38 -14.36 12.95
C MET A 5 3.81 -15.50 13.87
N THR A 6 2.93 -16.47 14.17
CA THR A 6 3.15 -17.44 15.24
C THR A 6 3.73 -18.78 14.78
N HIS A 7 3.46 -19.25 13.55
CA HIS A 7 3.69 -20.67 13.23
C HIS A 7 4.79 -20.99 12.21
N LEU A 8 5.29 -20.04 11.41
CA LEU A 8 6.03 -20.40 10.19
C LEU A 8 7.51 -20.02 10.14
N LEU A 9 8.05 -19.28 11.11
CA LEU A 9 9.23 -18.48 10.78
C LEU A 9 10.28 -18.38 11.94
N ASN A 10 11.38 -19.16 11.85
CA ASN A 10 12.64 -19.06 12.63
C ASN A 10 13.75 -18.22 11.89
N GLY A 11 14.28 -17.14 12.49
CA GLY A 11 15.18 -16.11 11.87
C GLY A 11 14.83 -14.62 12.17
N LYS A 12 15.83 -13.68 12.07
CA LYS A 12 15.77 -12.23 12.47
C LYS A 12 14.49 -11.52 11.98
N GLY A 13 13.61 -11.14 12.91
CA GLY A 13 12.19 -10.83 12.64
C GLY A 13 11.90 -9.66 11.70
N GLU A 14 12.76 -8.64 11.65
CA GLU A 14 12.54 -7.42 10.86
C GLU A 14 12.33 -7.67 9.36
N VAL A 15 13.19 -8.47 8.75
CA VAL A 15 13.17 -8.72 7.29
C VAL A 15 11.95 -9.54 6.89
N ARG A 16 11.37 -10.31 7.82
CA ARG A 16 10.33 -11.30 7.53
C ARG A 16 8.93 -10.72 7.66
N PHE A 17 8.76 -9.75 8.55
CA PHE A 17 7.54 -8.94 8.59
C PHE A 17 7.38 -8.11 7.33
N LEU A 18 8.47 -7.50 6.87
CA LEU A 18 8.51 -6.78 5.61
C LEU A 18 8.26 -7.73 4.43
N ALA A 19 8.94 -8.88 4.37
CA ALA A 19 8.74 -9.86 3.30
C ALA A 19 7.32 -10.48 3.30
N GLY A 20 6.73 -10.71 4.47
CA GLY A 20 5.35 -11.21 4.59
C GLY A 20 4.31 -10.17 4.18
N GLY A 21 4.50 -8.90 4.57
CA GLY A 21 3.69 -7.77 4.12
C GLY A 21 3.80 -7.52 2.62
N LEU A 22 5.03 -7.53 2.09
CA LEU A 22 5.33 -7.48 0.65
C LEU A 22 4.68 -8.62 -0.11
N GLY A 23 4.81 -9.86 0.39
CA GLY A 23 4.22 -11.04 -0.24
C GLY A 23 2.69 -10.99 -0.28
N TRP A 24 2.06 -10.55 0.82
CA TRP A 24 0.61 -10.39 0.87
C TRP A 24 0.11 -9.25 -0.03
N GLY A 25 0.79 -8.10 0.00
CA GLY A 25 0.49 -6.98 -0.90
C GLY A 25 0.64 -7.36 -2.37
N ALA A 26 1.73 -8.06 -2.71
CA ALA A 26 1.99 -8.59 -4.04
C ALA A 26 0.94 -9.61 -4.49
N ALA A 27 0.56 -10.55 -3.62
CA ALA A 27 -0.51 -11.50 -3.93
C ALA A 27 -1.84 -10.79 -4.20
N HIS A 28 -2.17 -9.75 -3.43
CA HIS A 28 -3.40 -8.98 -3.60
C HIS A 28 -3.41 -8.16 -4.91
N SER A 29 -2.30 -7.50 -5.25
CA SER A 29 -2.16 -6.77 -6.51
C SER A 29 -2.11 -7.68 -7.73
N VAL A 30 -1.45 -8.84 -7.64
CA VAL A 30 -1.48 -9.85 -8.70
C VAL A 30 -2.90 -10.39 -8.86
N ALA A 31 -3.60 -10.74 -7.78
CA ALA A 31 -4.99 -11.19 -7.88
C ALA A 31 -5.90 -10.13 -8.53
N SER A 32 -5.78 -8.85 -8.16
CA SER A 32 -6.62 -7.79 -8.73
C SER A 32 -6.24 -7.42 -10.17
N SER A 33 -4.95 -7.30 -10.49
CA SER A 33 -4.49 -6.81 -11.79
C SER A 33 -4.27 -7.91 -12.81
N PHE A 34 -3.79 -9.08 -12.42
CA PHE A 34 -3.50 -10.18 -13.36
C PHE A 34 -4.79 -10.75 -13.98
N ILE A 35 -5.88 -10.82 -13.18
CA ILE A 35 -7.20 -11.22 -13.68
C ILE A 35 -7.74 -10.17 -14.67
N LEU A 36 -7.58 -8.88 -14.36
CA LEU A 36 -7.99 -7.79 -15.25
C LEU A 36 -7.18 -7.76 -16.56
N PHE A 37 -5.87 -7.98 -16.49
CA PHE A 37 -5.00 -8.04 -17.65
C PHE A 37 -5.26 -9.27 -18.52
N TRP A 38 -5.54 -10.42 -17.91
CA TRP A 38 -5.86 -11.65 -18.63
C TRP A 38 -7.17 -11.53 -19.43
N VAL A 39 -8.21 -10.97 -18.82
CA VAL A 39 -9.50 -10.73 -19.48
C VAL A 39 -9.41 -9.56 -20.48
N GLY A 40 -8.62 -8.52 -20.18
CA GLY A 40 -8.41 -7.37 -21.06
C GLY A 40 -7.57 -7.66 -22.30
N ALA A 41 -6.54 -8.52 -22.18
CA ALA A 41 -5.66 -8.93 -23.28
C ALA A 41 -6.37 -9.77 -24.35
N ARG A 42 -7.49 -10.42 -24.01
CA ARG A 42 -8.31 -11.16 -24.98
C ARG A 42 -9.35 -10.31 -25.74
N ALA A 43 -9.65 -9.09 -25.32
CA ALA A 43 -10.87 -8.41 -25.79
C ALA A 43 -10.77 -6.90 -26.14
N SER A 44 -9.62 -6.22 -26.02
CA SER A 44 -9.61 -4.77 -26.36
C SER A 44 -8.30 -4.19 -26.87
N ALA A 45 -8.41 -3.24 -27.79
CA ALA A 45 -7.32 -2.39 -28.25
C ALA A 45 -6.66 -1.66 -27.07
N PHE A 46 -5.32 -1.54 -27.13
CA PHE A 46 -4.48 -0.88 -26.14
C PHE A 46 -5.05 0.48 -25.74
N SER A 47 -5.56 0.58 -24.50
CA SER A 47 -6.16 1.80 -23.96
C SER A 47 -5.40 2.28 -22.73
N TRP A 48 -5.31 3.61 -22.58
CA TRP A 48 -4.60 4.30 -21.49
C TRP A 48 -5.15 3.97 -20.09
N ARG A 49 -6.39 3.45 -20.03
CA ARG A 49 -7.05 3.00 -18.80
C ARG A 49 -6.33 1.83 -18.13
N TRP A 50 -5.72 0.93 -18.91
CA TRP A 50 -4.99 -0.22 -18.36
C TRP A 50 -3.70 0.20 -17.64
N ILE A 51 -3.01 1.21 -18.16
CA ILE A 51 -1.81 1.79 -17.54
C ILE A 51 -2.19 2.48 -16.23
N GLN A 52 -3.30 3.22 -16.21
CA GLN A 52 -3.82 3.84 -15.00
C GLN A 52 -4.15 2.79 -13.93
N MET A 53 -4.82 1.68 -14.30
CA MET A 53 -5.11 0.58 -13.37
C MET A 53 -3.86 -0.12 -12.83
N ALA A 54 -2.82 -0.30 -13.65
CA ALA A 54 -1.56 -0.89 -13.20
C ALA A 54 -0.81 0.00 -12.20
N LEU A 55 -0.74 1.31 -12.48
CA LEU A 55 -0.13 2.27 -11.58
C LEU A 55 -0.88 2.33 -10.25
N ASP A 56 -2.21 2.27 -10.31
CA ASP A 56 -3.07 2.27 -9.14
C ASP A 56 -2.77 1.11 -8.18
N SER A 57 -2.76 -0.11 -8.73
CA SER A 57 -2.46 -1.34 -7.99
C SER A 57 -1.06 -1.32 -7.37
N SER A 58 -0.11 -0.67 -8.06
CA SER A 58 1.26 -0.53 -7.57
C SER A 58 1.35 0.42 -6.37
N PHE A 59 0.59 1.53 -6.38
CA PHE A 59 0.57 2.46 -5.26
C PHE A 59 -0.13 1.89 -4.02
N ASP A 60 -1.20 1.12 -4.22
CA ASP A 60 -1.85 0.37 -3.15
C ASP A 60 -0.89 -0.66 -2.53
N LEU A 61 -0.12 -1.37 -3.34
CA LEU A 61 0.89 -2.31 -2.87
C LEU A 61 1.94 -1.64 -1.98
N VAL A 62 2.49 -0.50 -2.42
CA VAL A 62 3.45 0.28 -1.62
C VAL A 62 2.83 0.69 -0.28
N LEU A 63 1.55 1.06 -0.26
CA LEU A 63 0.83 1.46 0.93
C LEU A 63 0.61 0.28 1.90
N PHE A 64 0.30 -0.91 1.39
CA PHE A 64 0.24 -2.15 2.18
C PHE A 64 1.60 -2.53 2.78
N VAL A 65 2.69 -2.35 2.04
CA VAL A 65 4.04 -2.61 2.53
C VAL A 65 4.42 -1.62 3.62
N ALA A 66 4.14 -0.32 3.41
CA ALA A 66 4.36 0.71 4.41
C ALA A 66 3.54 0.44 5.69
N MET A 67 2.29 -0.01 5.54
CA MET A 67 1.47 -0.46 6.66
C MET A 67 2.09 -1.61 7.44
N ALA A 68 2.54 -2.66 6.74
CA ALA A 68 3.20 -3.78 7.38
C ALA A 68 4.46 -3.33 8.15
N ALA A 69 5.27 -2.45 7.56
CA ALA A 69 6.44 -1.85 8.20
C ALA A 69 6.07 -1.05 9.47
N LEU A 70 5.03 -0.20 9.37
CA LEU A 70 4.55 0.62 10.48
C LEU A 70 3.97 -0.23 11.61
N THR A 71 3.19 -1.28 11.32
CA THR A 71 2.67 -2.18 12.37
C THR A 71 3.79 -2.89 13.14
N TRP A 72 4.87 -3.27 12.45
CA TRP A 72 6.05 -3.84 13.10
C TRP A 72 6.73 -2.81 14.00
N MET A 73 7.00 -1.62 13.47
CA MET A 73 7.59 -0.52 14.24
C MET A 73 6.70 -0.09 15.40
N ALA A 74 5.36 -0.14 15.30
CA ALA A 74 4.44 0.24 16.37
C ALA A 74 4.68 -0.55 17.67
N THR A 75 5.12 -1.81 17.55
CA THR A 75 5.41 -2.67 18.70
C THR A 75 6.76 -2.37 19.38
N ARG A 76 7.69 -1.72 18.67
CA ARG A 76 9.08 -1.51 19.11
C ARG A 76 9.52 -0.05 19.19
N ALA A 77 8.79 0.89 18.58
CA ALA A 77 9.24 2.25 18.40
C ALA A 77 9.12 3.08 19.69
N ALA A 78 10.13 3.92 19.94
CA ALA A 78 10.11 4.91 21.03
C ALA A 78 9.01 5.97 20.82
N SER A 79 8.75 6.37 19.57
CA SER A 79 7.77 7.40 19.19
C SER A 79 6.42 6.79 18.76
N ARG A 80 5.75 6.08 19.67
CA ARG A 80 4.46 5.40 19.41
C ARG A 80 3.41 6.30 18.76
N HIS A 81 3.32 7.57 19.17
CA HIS A 81 2.33 8.51 18.62
C HIS A 81 2.46 8.76 17.12
N LEU A 82 3.69 8.94 16.60
CA LEU A 82 3.90 9.16 15.16
C LEU A 82 3.53 7.92 14.34
N VAL A 83 3.89 6.74 14.82
CA VAL A 83 3.57 5.47 14.15
C VAL A 83 2.07 5.23 14.15
N PHE A 84 1.36 5.49 15.26
CA PHE A 84 -0.09 5.37 15.31
C PHE A 84 -0.79 6.35 14.36
N ILE A 85 -0.36 7.62 14.31
CA ILE A 85 -0.92 8.62 13.38
C ILE A 85 -0.75 8.16 11.92
N LEU A 86 0.45 7.71 11.55
CA LEU A 86 0.71 7.20 10.18
C LEU A 86 -0.11 5.95 9.87
N LEU A 87 -0.26 5.04 10.84
CA LEU A 87 -1.05 3.83 10.68
C LEU A 87 -2.54 4.16 10.48
N THR A 88 -3.08 5.08 11.29
CA THR A 88 -4.45 5.55 11.14
C THR A 88 -4.63 6.22 9.79
N ALA A 89 -3.70 7.07 9.34
CA ALA A 89 -3.74 7.68 8.01
C ALA A 89 -3.83 6.61 6.92
N CYS A 90 -2.96 5.60 6.93
CA CYS A 90 -3.00 4.49 5.97
C CYS A 90 -4.34 3.73 5.95
N VAL A 91 -4.98 3.48 7.09
CA VAL A 91 -6.29 2.80 7.12
C VAL A 91 -7.37 3.67 6.45
N PHE A 92 -7.29 4.99 6.65
CA PHE A 92 -8.23 5.95 6.08
C PHE A 92 -7.97 6.29 4.60
N HIS A 93 -6.96 5.71 3.94
CA HIS A 93 -6.64 6.02 2.54
C HIS A 93 -7.84 5.85 1.60
N SER A 94 -8.67 4.82 1.82
CA SER A 94 -9.81 4.50 0.96
C SER A 94 -10.90 5.58 1.06
N PHE A 95 -11.11 6.11 2.27
CA PHE A 95 -11.99 7.23 2.53
C PHE A 95 -11.47 8.52 1.89
N VAL A 96 -10.17 8.79 1.98
CA VAL A 96 -9.54 9.95 1.34
C VAL A 96 -9.75 9.92 -0.17
N TYR A 97 -9.58 8.75 -0.81
CA TYR A 97 -9.80 8.62 -2.25
C TYR A 97 -11.27 8.81 -2.66
N GLN A 98 -12.22 8.31 -1.86
CA GLN A 98 -13.66 8.53 -2.10
C GLN A 98 -14.03 10.01 -1.95
N LEU A 99 -13.47 10.70 -0.95
CA LEU A 99 -13.72 12.11 -0.71
C LEU A 99 -13.12 12.97 -1.84
N LEU A 100 -11.91 12.66 -2.29
CA LEU A 100 -11.28 13.33 -3.43
C LEU A 100 -12.09 13.15 -4.72
N PHE A 101 -12.63 11.95 -4.94
CA PHE A 101 -13.48 11.67 -6.09
C PHE A 101 -14.80 12.45 -6.03
N SER A 102 -15.45 12.49 -4.85
CA SER A 102 -16.74 13.13 -4.67
C SER A 102 -16.67 14.65 -4.67
N VAL A 103 -15.61 15.26 -4.13
CA VAL A 103 -15.49 16.72 -3.98
C VAL A 103 -14.90 17.37 -5.22
N PHE A 104 -13.87 16.78 -5.81
CA PHE A 104 -13.13 17.39 -6.91
C PHE A 104 -13.47 16.81 -8.29
N GLY A 105 -14.28 15.75 -8.36
CA GLY A 105 -14.63 15.11 -9.63
C GLY A 105 -13.41 14.60 -10.40
N VAL A 106 -12.33 14.26 -9.67
CA VAL A 106 -11.03 13.97 -10.24
C VAL A 106 -11.08 12.66 -11.02
N ARG A 107 -10.86 12.71 -12.33
CA ARG A 107 -10.89 11.53 -13.22
C ARG A 107 -9.55 11.35 -13.93
N GLY A 108 -9.19 10.10 -14.20
CA GLY A 108 -8.01 9.73 -14.99
C GLY A 108 -6.68 10.00 -14.27
N TRP A 109 -5.80 10.77 -14.89
CA TRP A 109 -4.40 10.97 -14.44
C TRP A 109 -4.25 11.67 -13.10
N LEU A 110 -5.15 12.60 -12.80
CA LEU A 110 -5.06 13.40 -11.59
C LEU A 110 -5.36 12.55 -10.33
N MET A 111 -6.18 11.49 -10.48
CA MET A 111 -6.43 10.53 -9.39
C MET A 111 -5.20 9.64 -9.15
N VAL A 112 -4.49 9.27 -10.22
CA VAL A 112 -3.23 8.52 -10.15
C VAL A 112 -2.14 9.36 -9.47
N LEU A 113 -2.05 10.66 -9.80
CA LEU A 113 -1.14 11.59 -9.13
C LEU A 113 -1.46 11.76 -7.64
N ALA A 114 -2.73 11.93 -7.28
CA ALA A 114 -3.13 12.03 -5.88
C ALA A 114 -2.74 10.78 -5.08
N ARG A 115 -3.00 9.59 -5.63
CA ARG A 115 -2.60 8.30 -5.05
C ARG A 115 -1.08 8.18 -4.90
N PHE A 116 -0.32 8.62 -5.89
CA PHE A 116 1.14 8.67 -5.83
C PHE A 116 1.62 9.58 -4.69
N THR A 117 1.13 10.82 -4.61
CA THR A 117 1.55 11.77 -3.57
C THR A 117 1.23 11.26 -2.17
N TYR A 118 0.06 10.63 -2.00
CA TYR A 118 -0.36 10.07 -0.72
C TYR A 118 0.51 8.88 -0.30
N SER A 119 0.75 7.94 -1.21
CA SER A 119 1.62 6.77 -0.96
C SER A 119 3.06 7.20 -0.67
N ALA A 120 3.59 8.19 -1.40
CA ALA A 120 4.92 8.75 -1.17
C ALA A 120 5.05 9.48 0.18
N ALA A 121 4.01 10.21 0.61
CA ALA A 121 3.98 10.87 1.91
C ALA A 121 4.02 9.86 3.07
N ILE A 122 3.28 8.76 2.95
CA ILE A 122 3.29 7.67 3.93
C ILE A 122 4.66 6.96 3.95
N ALA A 123 5.21 6.66 2.78
CA ALA A 123 6.50 5.98 2.67
C ALA A 123 7.64 6.82 3.28
N SER A 124 7.67 8.12 3.00
CA SER A 124 8.64 9.04 3.60
C SER A 124 8.44 9.18 5.11
N GLY A 125 7.21 9.27 5.60
CA GLY A 125 6.95 9.28 7.05
C GLY A 125 7.34 7.97 7.74
N ALA A 126 7.16 6.82 7.08
CA ALA A 126 7.64 5.53 7.60
C ALA A 126 9.18 5.46 7.65
N PHE A 127 9.87 6.02 6.65
CA PHE A 127 11.33 6.13 6.66
C PHE A 127 11.83 7.04 7.78
N ILE A 128 11.17 8.19 8.01
CA ILE A 128 11.49 9.10 9.12
C ILE A 128 11.27 8.40 10.47
N ALA A 129 10.15 7.68 10.62
CA ALA A 129 9.87 6.92 11.84
C ALA A 129 10.93 5.84 12.12
N TYR A 130 11.46 5.20 11.07
CA TYR A 130 12.58 4.27 11.19
C TYR A 130 13.89 4.97 11.57
N ALA A 131 14.20 6.13 10.97
CA ALA A 131 15.42 6.87 11.24
C ALA A 131 15.48 7.46 12.67
N LEU A 132 14.32 7.73 13.28
CA LEU A 132 14.20 8.28 14.64
C LEU A 132 14.22 7.22 15.74
N ASN A 133 14.26 5.93 15.39
CA ASN A 133 14.21 4.81 16.33
C ASN A 133 15.56 4.11 16.46
#